data_AF-A0AAN3MSR6-F1
#
_entry.id   AF-A0AAN3MSR6-F1
#
_cell.length_a   1.000
_cell.length_b   1.000
_cell.length_c   1.000
_cell.angle_alpha   90.00
_cell.angle_beta   90.00
_cell.angle_gamma   90.00
#
_symmetry.space_group_name_H-M   'P 1'
#
loop_
_entity.id
_entity.type
_entity.pdbx_description
1 polymer ?
#
loop_
_entity_poly.entity_id
_entity_poly.type
_entity_poly.pdbx_seq_one_letter_code
_entity_poly.pdbx_strand_id
1 'polypeptide(L)'
;MSGTLHETNYPNDNNDRPWWGLPCTVTPCFGARLVQEGNQLHYLADRAGIRGQFSDADAYHLDQAFPLLMKQLELMLTSGELNPRHQHTVTLYARGLTCEADTLGSCGYVYMAVYPTLAPATTS
;
A
#
# COMPACT_ATOMS: atom_id res chain seq x y z
N MET A 1 19.42 28.46 -38.19
CA MET A 1 18.59 27.23 -38.20
C MET A 1 19.19 26.25 -37.21
N SER A 2 18.36 25.36 -36.65
CA SER A 2 18.51 24.54 -35.43
C SER A 2 18.01 25.29 -34.20
N GLY A 3 16.83 25.03 -33.63
CA GLY A 3 15.99 23.84 -33.68
C GLY A 3 15.65 23.48 -32.24
N THR A 4 14.42 23.79 -31.85
CA THR A 4 13.82 23.66 -30.51
C THR A 4 13.87 22.22 -29.99
N LEU A 5 14.23 22.02 -28.72
CA LEU A 5 13.61 20.98 -27.90
C LEU A 5 13.08 21.63 -26.63
N HIS A 6 11.77 21.75 -26.61
CA HIS A 6 10.96 22.20 -25.49
C HIS A 6 11.05 21.11 -24.42
N GLU A 7 11.89 21.32 -23.41
CA GLU A 7 11.99 20.39 -22.29
C GLU A 7 10.61 20.28 -21.64
N THR A 8 10.07 19.08 -21.69
CA THR A 8 8.75 18.72 -21.20
C THR A 8 8.70 18.97 -19.71
N ASN A 9 7.86 19.93 -19.31
CA ASN A 9 7.49 20.24 -17.94
C ASN A 9 6.72 19.04 -17.37
N TYR A 10 7.42 17.99 -16.93
CA TYR A 10 6.83 16.97 -16.08
C TYR A 10 6.45 17.66 -14.78
N PRO A 11 5.19 17.54 -14.29
CA PRO A 11 4.86 18.05 -12.97
C PRO A 11 5.77 17.32 -11.98
N ASN A 12 6.67 18.09 -11.39
CA ASN A 12 7.51 17.71 -10.27
C ASN A 12 6.56 17.19 -9.19
N ASP A 13 6.42 15.87 -9.07
CA ASP A 13 5.74 15.23 -7.94
C ASP A 13 6.44 15.77 -6.71
N ASN A 14 5.75 16.62 -5.94
CA ASN A 14 6.30 17.36 -4.80
C ASN A 14 7.05 16.38 -3.89
N ASN A 15 8.39 16.37 -4.01
CA ASN A 15 9.28 15.45 -3.32
C ASN A 15 9.29 15.68 -1.79
N ASP A 16 8.57 16.72 -1.34
CA ASP A 16 8.40 17.09 0.05
C ASP A 16 7.40 16.18 0.80
N ARG A 17 6.53 15.44 0.08
CA ARG A 17 5.59 14.47 0.68
C ARG A 17 5.40 13.23 -0.22
N PRO A 18 6.41 12.36 -0.32
CA PRO A 18 6.30 11.15 -1.13
C PRO A 18 5.18 10.23 -0.60
N TRP A 19 4.48 9.57 -1.52
CA TRP A 19 3.58 8.48 -1.15
C TRP A 19 4.40 7.30 -0.62
N TRP A 20 4.14 6.92 0.63
CA TRP A 20 4.93 5.88 1.30
C TRP A 20 4.48 4.46 0.97
N GLY A 21 3.19 4.24 0.74
CA GLY A 21 2.61 2.92 0.51
C GLY A 21 2.91 2.35 -0.88
N LEU A 22 2.34 1.17 -1.14
CA LEU A 22 2.34 0.59 -2.48
C LEU A 22 1.53 1.51 -3.43
N PRO A 23 1.95 1.73 -4.69
CA PRO A 23 1.15 2.51 -5.63
C PRO A 23 -0.26 1.93 -5.77
N CYS A 24 -1.28 2.77 -5.59
CA CYS A 24 -2.68 2.36 -5.70
C CYS A 24 -3.45 3.38 -6.55
N THR A 25 -4.26 2.86 -7.47
CA THR A 25 -5.16 3.64 -8.36
C THR A 25 -6.58 3.77 -7.81
N VAL A 26 -6.93 3.00 -6.76
CA VAL A 26 -8.24 3.06 -6.10
C VAL A 26 -8.29 4.24 -5.14
N THR A 27 -9.45 4.89 -5.05
CA THR A 27 -9.74 5.96 -4.08
C THR A 27 -11.10 5.70 -3.43
N PRO A 28 -11.21 5.69 -2.08
CA PRO A 28 -10.16 5.96 -1.10
C PRO A 28 -9.15 4.83 -0.95
N CYS A 29 -7.91 5.17 -0.54
CA CYS A 29 -6.85 4.21 -0.27
C CYS A 29 -5.97 4.68 0.89
N PHE A 30 -5.70 3.77 1.83
CA PHE A 30 -4.68 3.91 2.85
C PHE A 30 -3.40 3.24 2.36
N GLY A 31 -2.24 3.85 2.56
CA GLY A 31 -0.96 3.26 2.20
C GLY A 31 0.09 3.50 3.26
N ALA A 32 0.95 2.51 3.47
CA ALA A 32 2.00 2.56 4.48
C ALA A 32 3.27 1.85 4.01
N ARG A 33 4.43 2.37 4.44
CA ARG A 33 5.72 1.69 4.37
C ARG A 33 6.08 1.15 5.75
N LEU A 34 5.84 -0.14 5.95
CA LEU A 34 6.14 -0.84 7.20
C LEU A 34 7.63 -1.15 7.28
N VAL A 35 8.23 -0.97 8.45
CA VAL A 35 9.61 -1.40 8.71
C VAL A 35 9.59 -2.89 9.03
N GLN A 36 10.46 -3.65 8.35
CA GLN A 36 10.61 -5.08 8.56
C GLN A 36 11.88 -5.36 9.37
N GLU A 37 11.73 -5.97 10.54
CA GLU A 37 12.83 -6.47 11.37
C GLU A 37 12.71 -7.99 11.53
N GLY A 38 13.51 -8.74 10.77
CA GLY A 38 13.31 -10.19 10.65
C GLY A 38 11.92 -10.48 10.07
N ASN A 39 11.05 -11.14 10.84
CA ASN A 39 9.67 -11.42 10.43
C ASN A 39 8.65 -10.51 11.13
N GLN A 40 9.09 -9.51 11.89
CA GLN A 40 8.23 -8.55 12.57
C GLN A 40 8.03 -7.31 11.71
N LEU A 41 6.82 -6.73 11.78
CA LEU A 41 6.46 -5.53 11.04
C LEU A 41 6.10 -4.39 12.00
N HIS A 42 6.71 -3.23 11.77
CA HIS A 42 6.47 -2.04 12.56
C HIS A 42 5.77 -0.98 11.71
N TYR A 43 4.61 -0.55 12.19
CA TYR A 43 3.86 0.56 11.61
C TYR A 43 4.43 1.89 12.10
N LEU A 44 4.65 2.82 11.16
CA LEU A 44 5.13 4.17 11.42
C LEU A 44 4.15 5.16 10.77
N ALA A 45 3.48 5.97 11.60
CA ALA A 45 2.45 6.89 11.14
C ALA A 45 2.99 8.00 10.23
N ASP A 46 4.25 8.40 10.40
CA ASP A 46 4.96 9.34 9.53
C ASP A 46 5.34 8.73 8.17
N ARG A 47 5.23 7.40 8.02
CA ARG A 47 5.43 6.64 6.79
C ARG A 47 4.13 6.03 6.27
N ALA A 48 3.01 6.70 6.55
CA ALA A 48 1.70 6.31 6.08
C ALA A 48 0.91 7.52 5.59
N GLY A 49 -0.13 7.27 4.81
CA GLY A 49 -1.01 8.31 4.30
C GLY A 49 -2.30 7.75 3.75
N ILE A 50 -3.30 8.62 3.63
CA ILE A 50 -4.59 8.31 3.01
C ILE A 50 -4.76 9.21 1.79
N ARG A 51 -5.18 8.60 0.67
CA ARG A 51 -5.69 9.30 -0.51
C ARG A 51 -7.22 9.18 -0.53
N GLY A 52 -7.89 10.31 -0.76
CA GLY A 52 -9.35 10.38 -0.66
C GLY A 52 -9.85 10.33 0.78
N GLN A 53 -11.13 10.01 0.96
CA GLN A 53 -11.78 9.90 2.25
C GLN A 53 -12.54 8.58 2.34
N PHE A 54 -12.23 7.78 3.36
CA PHE A 54 -13.00 6.59 3.69
C PHE A 54 -14.38 6.97 4.23
N SER A 55 -15.40 6.14 3.97
CA SER A 55 -16.66 6.23 4.69
C SER A 55 -16.45 5.89 6.16
N ASP A 56 -17.34 6.31 7.06
CA ASP A 56 -17.24 5.98 8.49
C ASP A 56 -17.21 4.46 8.73
N ALA A 57 -17.98 3.71 7.93
CA ALA A 57 -18.00 2.25 7.99
C ALA A 57 -16.67 1.64 7.54
N ASP A 58 -16.09 2.12 6.44
CA ASP A 58 -14.81 1.59 5.94
C ASP A 58 -13.64 2.01 6.82
N ALA A 59 -13.67 3.21 7.42
CA ALA A 59 -12.69 3.66 8.40
C ALA A 59 -12.71 2.76 9.64
N TYR A 60 -13.90 2.45 10.15
CA TYR A 60 -14.07 1.51 11.26
C TYR A 60 -13.57 0.09 10.90
N HIS A 61 -13.87 -0.37 9.68
CA HIS A 61 -13.36 -1.65 9.19
C HIS A 61 -11.83 -1.65 9.02
N LEU A 62 -11.23 -0.52 8.63
CA LEU A 62 -9.78 -0.38 8.52
C LEU A 62 -9.13 -0.54 9.89
N ASP A 63 -9.64 0.12 10.93
CA ASP A 63 -9.15 -0.01 12.31
C ASP A 63 -9.21 -1.45 12.81
N GLN A 64 -10.26 -2.19 12.45
CA GLN A 64 -10.40 -3.60 12.81
C GLN A 64 -9.52 -4.54 11.98
N ALA A 65 -9.34 -4.24 10.69
CA ALA A 65 -8.61 -5.08 9.76
C ALA A 65 -7.09 -4.92 9.94
N PHE A 66 -6.62 -3.72 10.27
CA PHE A 66 -5.19 -3.41 10.26
C PHE A 66 -4.35 -4.35 11.14
N PRO A 67 -4.71 -4.65 12.40
CA PRO A 67 -3.95 -5.63 13.21
C PRO A 67 -3.95 -7.05 12.62
N LEU A 68 -5.04 -7.45 11.96
CA LEU A 68 -5.17 -8.76 11.31
C LEU A 68 -4.26 -8.84 10.08
N LEU A 69 -4.27 -7.80 9.26
CA LEU A 69 -3.41 -7.68 8.08
C LEU A 69 -1.94 -7.70 8.49
N MET A 70 -1.55 -6.91 9.51
CA MET A 70 -0.18 -6.90 10.05
C MET A 70 0.27 -8.31 10.44
N LYS A 71 -0.54 -9.03 11.22
CA LYS A 71 -0.22 -10.40 11.64
C LYS A 71 -0.12 -11.37 10.47
N GLN A 72 -1.00 -11.27 9.49
CA GLN A 72 -0.96 -12.13 8.31
C GLN A 72 0.30 -11.89 7.47
N LEU A 73 0.73 -10.63 7.32
CA LEU A 73 1.96 -10.30 6.59
C LEU A 73 3.22 -10.81 7.33
N GLU A 74 3.27 -10.73 8.66
CA GLU A 74 4.36 -11.34 9.47
C GLU A 74 4.42 -12.87 9.30
N LEU A 75 3.26 -13.52 9.21
CA LEU A 75 3.18 -14.96 8.91
C LEU A 75 3.67 -15.27 7.49
N MET A 76 3.33 -14.44 6.50
CA MET A 76 3.80 -14.58 5.11
C MET A 76 5.31 -14.34 4.97
N LEU A 77 5.89 -13.45 5.78
CA LEU A 77 7.35 -13.31 5.90
C LEU A 77 7.98 -14.58 6.49
N THR A 78 7.32 -15.17 7.49
CA THR A 78 7.80 -16.40 8.13
C THR A 78 7.70 -17.62 7.20
N SER A 79 6.65 -17.72 6.39
CA SER A 79 6.49 -18.80 5.41
C SER A 79 7.37 -18.62 4.16
N GLY A 80 7.81 -17.39 3.90
CA GLY A 80 8.58 -17.02 2.71
C GLY A 80 7.72 -16.67 1.50
N GLU A 81 6.39 -16.65 1.64
CA GLU A 81 5.46 -16.16 0.60
C GLU A 81 5.71 -14.68 0.30
N LEU A 82 5.93 -13.88 1.35
CA LEU A 82 6.59 -12.58 1.21
C LEU A 82 8.09 -12.76 1.43
N ASN A 83 8.88 -12.43 0.42
CA ASN A 83 10.33 -12.56 0.49
C ASN A 83 10.98 -11.17 0.44
N PRO A 84 11.79 -10.77 1.45
CA PRO A 84 12.45 -9.47 1.48
C PRO A 84 13.33 -9.15 0.26
N ARG A 85 13.79 -10.17 -0.47
CA ARG A 85 14.70 -10.04 -1.61
C ARG A 85 14.01 -10.13 -2.97
N HIS A 86 12.73 -10.49 -3.01
CA HIS A 86 12.02 -10.69 -4.27
C HIS A 86 10.75 -9.86 -4.28
N GLN A 87 10.55 -9.12 -5.36
CA GLN A 87 9.30 -8.42 -5.59
C GLN A 87 8.20 -9.46 -5.87
N HIS A 88 7.16 -9.42 -5.07
CA HIS A 88 5.99 -10.26 -5.21
C HIS A 88 4.83 -9.63 -4.45
N THR A 89 3.81 -9.18 -5.18
CA THR A 89 2.63 -8.58 -4.57
C THR A 89 1.68 -9.69 -4.14
N VAL A 90 1.32 -9.68 -2.86
CA VAL A 90 0.28 -10.54 -2.29
C VAL A 90 -1.00 -9.73 -2.08
N THR A 91 -2.15 -10.40 -2.15
CA THR A 91 -3.46 -9.78 -1.91
C THR A 91 -4.16 -10.48 -0.76
N LEU A 92 -4.60 -9.71 0.23
CA LEU A 92 -5.35 -10.14 1.39
C LEU A 92 -6.73 -9.46 1.41
N TYR A 93 -7.69 -10.12 2.04
CA TYR A 93 -9.04 -9.60 2.22
C TYR A 93 -9.42 -9.65 3.69
N ALA A 94 -9.89 -8.53 4.23
CA ALA A 94 -10.34 -8.45 5.61
C ALA A 94 -11.40 -7.35 5.74
N ARG A 95 -12.53 -7.66 6.40
CA ARG A 95 -13.59 -6.68 6.72
C ARG A 95 -14.13 -5.90 5.50
N GLY A 96 -14.22 -6.54 4.33
CA GLY A 96 -14.66 -5.87 3.10
C GLY A 96 -13.63 -4.92 2.49
N LEU A 97 -12.39 -4.97 2.97
CA LEU A 97 -11.25 -4.26 2.42
C LEU A 97 -10.32 -5.24 1.69
N THR A 98 -9.71 -4.75 0.62
CA THR A 98 -8.61 -5.40 -0.08
C THR A 98 -7.30 -4.77 0.40
N CYS A 99 -6.31 -5.60 0.68
CA CYS A 99 -4.96 -5.19 1.05
C CYS A 99 -3.97 -5.81 0.07
N GLU A 100 -3.23 -4.97 -0.65
CA GLU A 100 -2.07 -5.38 -1.42
C GLU A 100 -0.79 -5.07 -0.64
N ALA A 101 0.14 -6.01 -0.63
CA ALA A 101 1.43 -5.82 0.01
C ALA A 101 2.57 -6.40 -0.82
N ASP A 102 3.72 -5.72 -0.84
CA ASP A 102 4.92 -6.16 -1.55
C ASP A 102 6.17 -5.69 -0.81
N THR A 103 7.24 -6.48 -0.81
CA THR A 103 8.54 -6.07 -0.25
C THR A 103 9.33 -5.18 -1.21
N LEU A 104 9.00 -5.23 -2.51
CA LEU A 104 9.72 -4.63 -3.63
C LEU A 104 11.21 -4.98 -3.64
N GLY A 105 11.59 -6.12 -3.06
CA GLY A 105 13.00 -6.52 -2.91
C GLY A 105 13.84 -5.57 -2.03
N SER A 106 13.19 -4.77 -1.18
CA SER A 106 13.84 -3.70 -0.41
C SER A 106 14.75 -4.17 0.73
N CYS A 107 14.67 -5.45 1.10
CA CYS A 107 15.43 -6.05 2.20
C CYS A 107 15.20 -5.40 3.59
N GLY A 108 14.12 -4.64 3.77
CA GLY A 108 13.83 -4.00 5.06
C GLY A 108 12.48 -3.29 5.15
N TYR A 109 11.66 -3.32 4.09
CA TYR A 109 10.34 -2.72 4.08
C TYR A 109 9.29 -3.64 3.46
N VAL A 110 8.05 -3.46 3.92
CA VAL A 110 6.85 -3.95 3.25
C VAL A 110 5.99 -2.74 2.92
N TYR A 111 5.67 -2.58 1.63
CA TYR A 111 4.81 -1.54 1.11
C TYR A 111 3.39 -2.08 1.06
N MET A 112 2.45 -1.37 1.65
CA MET A 112 1.04 -1.78 1.76
C MET A 112 0.13 -0.73 1.11
N ALA A 113 -0.93 -1.20 0.46
CA ALA A 113 -2.10 -0.41 0.08
C ALA A 113 -3.38 -1.12 0.53
N VAL A 114 -4.28 -0.41 1.21
CA VAL A 114 -5.56 -0.94 1.68
C VAL A 114 -6.68 -0.05 1.15
N TYR A 115 -7.69 -0.65 0.52
CA TYR A 115 -8.80 0.06 -0.12
C TYR A 115 -10.08 -0.77 -0.06
N PRO A 116 -11.28 -0.16 -0.16
CA PRO A 116 -12.53 -0.91 -0.14
C PRO A 116 -12.59 -1.93 -1.27
N THR A 117 -12.99 -3.16 -0.96
CA THR A 117 -13.19 -4.18 -2.00
C THR A 117 -14.38 -3.75 -2.85
N LEU A 118 -14.15 -3.51 -4.14
CA LEU A 118 -15.22 -3.24 -5.07
C LEU A 118 -16.12 -4.48 -5.17
N ALA A 119 -17.36 -4.38 -4.71
CA ALA A 119 -18.35 -5.40 -5.01
C ALA A 119 -18.49 -5.49 -6.55
N PRO A 120 -18.63 -6.69 -7.12
CA PRO A 120 -18.89 -6.81 -8.55
C PRO A 120 -20.15 -6.00 -8.88
N ALA A 121 -20.06 -5.15 -9.91
CA ALA A 121 -21.19 -4.38 -10.40
C ALA A 121 -22.36 -5.36 -10.62
N THR A 122 -23.43 -5.21 -9.85
CA THR A 122 -24.65 -5.98 -10.10
C THR A 122 -25.27 -5.34 -11.33
N THR A 123 -24.97 -5.90 -12.50
CA THR A 123 -25.68 -5.57 -13.73
C THR A 123 -27.08 -6.15 -13.58
N SER A 124 -28.04 -5.32 -13.17
CA SER A 124 -29.48 -5.60 -13.27
C SER A 124 -29.94 -5.56 -14.72
#